data_AF-A0A967F543-F1
#
_entry.id   AF-A0A967F543-F1
#
_cell.length_a   1.000
_cell.length_b   1.000
_cell.length_c   1.000
_cell.angle_alpha   90.00
_cell.angle_beta   90.00
_cell.angle_gamma   90.00
#
_symmetry.space_group_name_H-M   'P 1'
#
loop_
_entity.id
_entity.type
_entity.pdbx_description
1 polymer ?
#
loop_
_entity_poly.entity_id
_entity_poly.type
_entity_poly.pdbx_seq_one_letter_code
_entity_poly.pdbx_strand_id
1 'polypeptide(L)'
;PAGLSASHSLASIGRKCILVDKEDRLGGAPILSGYAKLVPSGEWAKDAIGGMVDRVTGNEHIEVRTGAEVTAFDGEVGNFQVSISGGDPVEVESAILCTGFTHFDSMN
;
A
#
# COMPACT_ATOMS: atom_id res chain seq x y z
N PRO A 1 2.55 5.98 -1.28
CA PRO A 1 1.63 7.05 -0.78
C PRO A 1 0.14 6.77 -1.00
N ALA A 2 -0.29 6.43 -2.22
CA ALA A 2 -1.71 6.21 -2.53
C ALA A 2 -2.38 5.12 -1.67
N GLY A 3 -1.76 3.93 -1.59
CA GLY A 3 -2.25 2.82 -0.76
C GLY A 3 -2.34 3.19 0.72
N LEU A 4 -1.31 3.86 1.27
CA LEU A 4 -1.33 4.34 2.67
C LEU A 4 -2.51 5.28 2.95
N SER A 5 -2.80 6.20 2.03
CA SER A 5 -3.92 7.13 2.17
C SER A 5 -5.28 6.40 2.08
N ALA A 6 -5.41 5.49 1.12
CA ALA A 6 -6.62 4.70 0.92
C ALA A 6 -6.94 3.83 2.14
N SER A 7 -5.96 3.08 2.64
CA SER A 7 -6.12 2.23 3.83
C SER A 7 -6.45 3.05 5.06
N HIS A 8 -5.77 4.18 5.29
CA HIS A 8 -6.10 5.06 6.41
C HIS A 8 -7.52 5.63 6.31
N SER A 9 -7.97 5.99 5.10
CA SER A 9 -9.31 6.53 4.88
C SER A 9 -10.40 5.48 5.10
N LEU A 10 -10.16 4.22 4.73
CA LEU A 10 -11.08 3.12 5.03
C LEU A 10 -11.14 2.82 6.54
N ALA A 11 -9.99 2.78 7.19
CA ALA A 11 -9.92 2.52 8.62
C ALA A 11 -10.55 3.65 9.45
N SER A 12 -10.44 4.91 9.04
CA SER A 12 -11.02 6.05 9.76
C SER A 12 -12.55 6.05 9.77
N ILE A 13 -13.19 5.34 8.83
CA ILE A 13 -14.64 5.09 8.81
C ILE A 13 -15.02 3.70 9.34
N GLY A 14 -14.09 3.00 10.00
CA GLY A 14 -14.32 1.70 10.63
C GLY A 14 -14.36 0.51 9.66
N ARG A 15 -13.91 0.68 8.41
CA ARG A 15 -13.82 -0.42 7.45
C ARG A 15 -12.47 -1.11 7.56
N LYS A 16 -12.50 -2.44 7.64
CA LYS A 16 -11.29 -3.27 7.60
C LYS A 16 -10.74 -3.35 6.17
N CYS A 17 -9.43 -3.35 6.03
CA CYS A 17 -8.77 -3.59 4.75
C CYS A 17 -7.45 -4.34 4.92
N ILE A 18 -7.03 -5.00 3.84
CA ILE A 18 -5.73 -5.64 3.73
C ILE A 18 -4.88 -4.76 2.79
N LEU A 19 -3.74 -4.27 3.27
CA LEU A 19 -2.75 -3.57 2.47
C LEU A 19 -1.64 -4.55 2.09
N VAL A 20 -1.54 -4.87 0.80
CA VAL A 20 -0.49 -5.74 0.25
C VAL A 20 0.54 -4.89 -0.47
N ASP A 21 1.81 -5.04 -0.10
CA ASP A 21 2.94 -4.39 -0.76
C ASP A 21 4.04 -5.41 -1.05
N LYS A 22 4.56 -5.37 -2.28
CA LYS A 22 5.58 -6.32 -2.75
C LYS A 22 6.93 -6.08 -2.09
N GLU A 23 7.18 -4.84 -1.68
CA GLU A 23 8.44 -4.46 -1.07
C GLU A 23 8.42 -4.82 0.43
N ASP A 24 9.60 -5.00 1.01
CA ASP A 24 9.75 -5.37 2.43
C ASP A 24 9.39 -4.23 3.40
N ARG A 25 9.16 -3.02 2.87
CA ARG A 25 8.85 -1.82 3.64
C ARG A 25 7.86 -0.93 2.90
N LEU A 26 6.97 -0.30 3.68
CA LEU A 26 5.99 0.65 3.16
C LEU A 26 6.61 2.01 2.81
N GLY A 27 5.87 2.76 1.99
CA GLY A 27 6.19 4.16 1.64
C GLY A 27 6.23 4.41 0.14
N GLY A 28 6.47 3.38 -0.66
CA GLY A 28 6.63 3.47 -2.11
C GLY A 28 7.84 4.30 -2.51
N ALA A 29 7.87 4.78 -3.76
CA ALA A 29 9.03 5.46 -4.34
C ALA A 29 9.68 6.56 -3.46
N PRO A 30 8.93 7.43 -2.75
CA PRO A 30 9.56 8.44 -1.90
C PRO A 30 10.47 7.90 -0.81
N ILE A 31 10.10 6.77 -0.19
CA ILE A 31 10.92 6.12 0.84
C ILE A 31 11.95 5.19 0.20
N LEU A 32 11.52 4.39 -0.78
CA LEU A 32 12.35 3.36 -1.39
C LEU A 32 13.55 3.96 -2.16
N SER A 33 13.31 5.05 -2.88
CA SER A 33 14.31 5.77 -3.67
C SER A 33 14.96 6.93 -2.91
N GLY A 34 14.68 7.08 -1.61
CA GLY A 34 15.34 8.07 -0.76
C GLY A 34 15.11 9.52 -1.18
N TYR A 35 13.85 9.91 -1.46
CA TYR A 35 13.53 11.28 -1.84
C TYR A 35 13.88 12.26 -0.71
N ALA A 36 14.30 13.46 -1.11
CA ALA A 36 14.65 14.53 -0.18
C ALA A 36 13.39 15.30 0.27
N LYS A 37 13.34 16.61 0.05
CA LYS A 37 12.17 17.43 0.37
C LYS A 37 11.09 17.27 -0.69
N LEU A 38 9.87 17.03 -0.24
CA LEU A 38 8.71 16.95 -1.11
C LEU A 38 8.24 18.36 -1.50
N VAL A 39 7.73 18.47 -2.71
CA VAL A 39 7.03 19.66 -3.16
C VAL A 39 5.51 19.45 -3.05
N PRO A 40 4.72 20.48 -2.75
CA PRO A 40 5.13 21.87 -2.46
C PRO A 40 5.48 22.13 -0.98
N SER A 41 5.30 21.15 -0.08
CA SER A 41 5.37 21.41 1.38
C SER A 41 6.78 21.75 1.88
N GLY A 42 7.83 21.32 1.19
CA GLY A 42 9.22 21.48 1.63
C GLY A 42 9.62 20.55 2.79
N GLU A 43 8.73 19.64 3.19
CA GLU A 43 8.97 18.65 4.24
C GLU A 43 9.85 17.51 3.71
N TRP A 44 10.64 16.89 4.58
CA TRP A 44 11.38 15.69 4.19
C TRP A 44 10.42 14.53 3.91
N ALA A 45 10.66 13.80 2.81
CA ALA A 45 9.85 12.66 2.42
C ALA A 45 9.76 11.60 3.51
N LYS A 46 10.87 11.36 4.23
CA LYS A 46 10.91 10.45 5.38
C LYS A 46 9.92 10.84 6.48
N ASP A 47 9.71 12.14 6.71
CA ASP A 47 8.87 12.63 7.80
C ASP A 47 7.40 12.62 7.33
N ALA A 48 7.14 13.18 6.14
CA ALA A 48 5.80 13.25 5.58
C ALA A 48 5.21 11.85 5.29
N ILE A 49 5.97 10.98 4.61
CA ILE A 49 5.51 9.63 4.28
C ILE A 49 5.64 8.69 5.48
N GLY A 50 6.65 8.88 6.35
CA GLY A 50 6.77 8.13 7.61
C GLY A 50 5.52 8.28 8.47
N GLY A 51 5.00 9.51 8.63
CA GLY A 51 3.75 9.74 9.34
C GLY A 51 2.54 9.06 8.69
N MET A 52 2.54 8.85 7.37
CA MET A 52 1.49 8.04 6.72
C MET A 52 1.65 6.54 7.00
N VAL A 53 2.88 6.05 7.06
CA VAL A 53 3.17 4.66 7.42
C VAL A 53 2.72 4.38 8.85
N ASP A 54 3.05 5.25 9.81
CA ASP A 54 2.69 5.10 11.23
C ASP A 54 1.17 5.01 11.45
N ARG A 55 0.40 5.82 10.71
CA ARG A 55 -1.08 5.80 10.76
C ARG A 55 -1.69 4.48 10.28
N VAL A 56 -0.92 3.71 9.50
CA VAL A 56 -1.36 2.44 8.92
C VAL A 56 -0.88 1.27 9.77
N THR A 57 0.40 1.22 10.11
CA THR A 57 1.01 0.10 10.85
C THR A 57 0.48 -0.05 12.27
N GLY A 58 0.03 1.04 12.89
CA GLY A 58 -0.56 1.02 14.25
C GLY A 58 -2.08 0.82 14.29
N ASN A 59 -2.75 0.55 13.17
CA ASN A 59 -4.21 0.56 13.08
C ASN A 59 -4.80 -0.87 13.05
N GLU A 60 -5.65 -1.21 14.03
CA GLU A 60 -6.28 -2.54 14.14
C GLU A 60 -7.25 -2.90 13.00
N HIS A 61 -7.70 -1.91 12.22
CA HIS A 61 -8.54 -2.13 11.04
C HIS A 61 -7.72 -2.40 9.77
N ILE A 62 -6.39 -2.30 9.81
CA ILE A 62 -5.53 -2.49 8.64
C ILE A 62 -4.59 -3.67 8.86
N GLU A 63 -4.79 -4.72 8.09
CA GLU A 63 -3.83 -5.81 8.01
C GLU A 63 -2.76 -5.45 6.98
N VAL A 64 -1.50 -5.32 7.41
CA VAL A 64 -0.38 -5.00 6.53
C VAL A 64 0.38 -6.28 6.16
N ARG A 65 0.55 -6.53 4.86
CA ARG A 65 1.36 -7.62 4.31
C ARG A 65 2.42 -7.05 3.37
N THR A 66 3.64 -6.88 3.87
CA THR A 66 4.83 -6.49 3.10
C THR A 66 5.59 -7.72 2.58
N GLY A 67 6.42 -7.55 1.55
CA GLY A 67 7.11 -8.67 0.91
C GLY A 67 6.14 -9.68 0.26
N ALA A 68 4.94 -9.20 -0.11
CA ALA A 68 3.85 -10.04 -0.58
C ALA A 68 3.23 -9.47 -1.85
N GLU A 69 2.86 -10.34 -2.79
CA GLU A 69 2.24 -9.97 -4.05
C GLU A 69 0.89 -10.66 -4.21
N VAL A 70 -0.06 -9.97 -4.83
CA VAL A 70 -1.29 -10.61 -5.31
C VAL A 70 -0.93 -11.45 -6.54
N THR A 71 -1.16 -12.76 -6.46
CA THR A 71 -0.78 -13.71 -7.52
C THR A 71 -1.97 -14.17 -8.37
N ALA A 72 -3.18 -14.08 -7.83
CA ALA A 72 -4.43 -14.30 -8.56
C ALA A 72 -5.57 -13.48 -7.94
N PHE A 73 -6.55 -13.12 -8.77
CA PHE A 73 -7.71 -12.33 -8.38
C PHE A 73 -8.91 -12.79 -9.21
N ASP A 74 -9.80 -13.55 -8.59
CA ASP A 74 -10.92 -14.23 -9.25
C ASP A 74 -12.24 -13.87 -8.56
N GLY A 75 -13.36 -14.11 -9.25
CA GLY A 75 -14.72 -13.89 -8.73
C GLY A 75 -15.44 -12.70 -9.36
N GLU A 76 -16.42 -12.18 -8.64
CA GLU A 76 -17.35 -11.15 -9.13
C GLU A 76 -17.45 -9.99 -8.14
N VAL A 77 -18.02 -8.87 -8.58
CA VAL A 77 -18.18 -7.66 -7.75
C VAL A 77 -18.87 -8.01 -6.43
N GLY A 78 -18.23 -7.69 -5.30
CA GLY A 78 -18.72 -7.98 -3.96
C GLY A 78 -18.30 -9.34 -3.41
N ASN A 79 -17.70 -10.23 -4.21
CA ASN A 79 -17.23 -11.54 -3.77
C ASN A 79 -16.00 -11.99 -4.57
N PHE A 80 -14.85 -11.39 -4.26
CA PHE A 80 -13.57 -11.75 -4.88
C PHE A 80 -12.78 -12.69 -3.97
N GLN A 81 -12.15 -13.69 -4.58
CA GLN A 81 -11.14 -14.53 -3.95
C GLN A 81 -9.76 -14.12 -4.47
N VAL A 82 -8.87 -13.75 -3.55
CA VAL A 82 -7.56 -13.16 -3.87
C VAL A 82 -6.47 -14.04 -3.30
N SER A 83 -5.57 -14.53 -4.15
CA SER A 83 -4.39 -15.26 -3.72
C SER A 83 -3.24 -14.28 -3.49
N ILE A 84 -2.60 -14.38 -2.33
CA ILE A 84 -1.46 -13.54 -1.94
C ILE A 84 -0.28 -14.47 -1.65
N SER A 85 0.89 -14.15 -2.19
CA SER A 85 2.10 -14.95 -1.99
C SER A 85 2.42 -15.16 -0.51
N GLY A 86 2.74 -16.39 -0.11
CA GLY A 86 3.18 -16.69 1.25
C GLY A 86 2.07 -16.73 2.31
N GLY A 87 0.80 -16.77 1.89
CA GLY A 87 -0.33 -16.92 2.80
C GLY A 87 -1.53 -17.60 2.15
N ASP A 88 -2.59 -17.79 2.94
CA ASP A 88 -3.85 -18.33 2.44
C ASP A 88 -4.61 -17.29 1.59
N PRO A 89 -5.42 -17.73 0.61
CA PRO A 89 -6.32 -16.86 -0.12
C PRO A 89 -7.27 -16.10 0.81
N VAL A 90 -7.60 -14.87 0.44
CA VAL A 90 -8.50 -13.99 1.20
C VAL A 90 -9.73 -13.65 0.37
N GLU A 91 -10.87 -13.47 1.04
CA GLU A 91 -12.10 -13.01 0.41
C GLU A 91 -12.27 -11.50 0.64
N VAL A 92 -12.55 -10.74 -0.41
CA VAL A 92 -12.74 -9.29 -0.35
C VAL A 92 -13.91 -8.84 -1.24
N GLU A 93 -14.56 -7.75 -0.85
CA GLU A 93 -15.69 -7.18 -1.61
C GLU A 93 -15.22 -6.31 -2.79
N SER A 94 -14.02 -5.72 -2.68
CA SER A 94 -13.47 -4.77 -3.65
C SER A 94 -11.95 -4.68 -3.55
N ALA A 95 -11.33 -4.09 -4.57
CA ALA A 95 -9.89 -3.81 -4.59
C ALA A 95 -9.62 -2.37 -5.02
N ILE A 96 -8.57 -1.76 -4.44
CA ILE A 96 -8.07 -0.45 -4.84
C ILE A 96 -6.63 -0.63 -5.33
N LEU A 97 -6.39 -0.39 -6.62
CA LEU A 97 -5.06 -0.54 -7.21
C LEU A 97 -4.22 0.71 -6.95
N CYS A 98 -3.20 0.56 -6.12
CA CYS A 98 -2.27 1.62 -5.71
C CYS A 98 -0.81 1.26 -6.02
N THR A 99 -0.59 0.50 -7.09
CA THR A 99 0.69 -0.15 -7.45
C THR A 99 1.73 0.78 -8.09
N GLY A 100 1.42 2.07 -8.21
CA GLY A 100 2.41 3.11 -8.52
C GLY A 100 2.89 3.10 -9.97
N PHE A 101 4.19 3.33 -10.13
CA PHE A 101 4.89 3.47 -11.40
C PHE A 101 6.31 2.90 -11.28
N THR A 102 6.97 2.70 -12.42
CA THR A 102 8.39 2.32 -12.49
C THR A 102 9.20 3.51 -13.00
N HIS A 103 10.36 3.76 -12.39
CA HIS A 103 11.26 4.82 -12.82
C HIS A 103 11.81 4.58 -14.24
N PHE A 104 12.05 5.71 -14.92
CA PHE A 104 12.95 5.88 -16.06
C PHE A 104 14.24 5.04 -15.99
N ASP A 105 14.42 3.96 -16.78
CA ASP A 105 15.76 3.42 -16.99
C ASP A 105 16.41 4.12 -18.18
N SER A 106 17.30 5.07 -17.92
CA SER A 106 17.96 5.87 -18.96
C SER A 106 19.03 5.11 -19.74
N MET A 107 19.34 3.88 -19.36
CA MET A 107 20.39 3.08 -19.98
C MET A 107 19.86 2.09 -21.03
N ASN A 108 18.55 1.96 -21.17
CA ASN A 108 17.86 1.17 -22.19
C ASN A 108 17.15 2.05 -23.23
#